data_AF-A0A975EFL3-F1
#
_entry.id   AF-A0A975EFL3-F1
#
_cell.length_a   1.000
_cell.length_b   1.000
_cell.length_c   1.000
_cell.angle_alpha   90.00
_cell.angle_beta   90.00
_cell.angle_gamma   90.00
#
_symmetry.space_group_name_H-M   'P 1'
#
loop_
_entity.id
_entity.type
_entity.pdbx_description
1 polymer ?
#
loop_
_entity_poly.entity_id
_entity_poly.type
_entity_poly.pdbx_seq_one_letter_code
_entity_poly.pdbx_strand_id
1 'polypeptide(L)' 'MSSDLLKLSEQIARDLPISATDLVAAGYVSRTTLWRLQRSGMPVIRIGKRVFVKFSDLKNAGSSPS' A
#
# COMPACT_ATOMS: atom_id res chain seq x y z
N MET A 1 1.09 -12.60 -28.48
CA MET A 1 -0.11 -12.23 -27.69
C MET A 1 0.02 -12.66 -26.20
N SER A 2 1.18 -12.45 -25.55
CA SER A 2 1.41 -12.90 -24.16
C SER A 2 1.85 -11.76 -23.23
N SER A 3 2.37 -10.66 -23.78
CA SER A 3 2.90 -9.55 -23.00
C SER A 3 1.82 -8.70 -22.33
N ASP A 4 0.62 -8.61 -22.89
CA ASP A 4 -0.46 -7.77 -22.33
C ASP A 4 -1.09 -8.38 -21.09
N LEU A 5 -1.21 -9.72 -21.02
CA LEU A 5 -1.69 -10.42 -19.82
C LEU A 5 -0.69 -10.33 -18.66
N LEU A 6 0.61 -10.44 -18.95
CA LEU A 6 1.67 -10.27 -17.95
C LEU A 6 1.73 -8.82 -17.43
N LYS A 7 1.58 -7.83 -18.33
CA LYS A 7 1.51 -6.42 -17.92
C LYS A 7 0.26 -6.10 -17.10
N LEU A 8 -0.88 -6.69 -17.47
CA LEU A 8 -2.13 -6.58 -16.69
C LEU A 8 -2.00 -7.21 -15.31
N SER A 9 -1.42 -8.41 -15.20
CA SER A 9 -1.25 -9.07 -13.90
C SER A 9 -0.29 -8.30 -12.99
N GLU A 10 0.79 -7.73 -13.54
CA GLU A 10 1.69 -6.82 -12.79
C GLU A 10 0.97 -5.52 -12.36
N GLN A 11 0.15 -4.93 -13.23
CA GLN A 11 -0.64 -3.74 -12.89
C GLN A 11 -1.64 -4.04 -11.77
N ILE A 12 -2.36 -5.16 -11.86
CA ILE A 12 -3.31 -5.59 -10.85
C ILE A 12 -2.57 -5.85 -9.54
N ALA A 13 -1.45 -6.58 -9.57
CA ALA A 13 -0.66 -6.89 -8.38
C ALA A 13 -0.14 -5.63 -7.67
N ARG A 14 0.22 -4.58 -8.42
CA ARG A 14 0.62 -3.29 -7.86
C ARG A 14 -0.53 -2.52 -7.20
N ASP A 15 -1.75 -2.72 -7.67
CA ASP A 15 -2.93 -1.99 -7.21
C ASP A 15 -3.76 -2.77 -6.18
N LEU A 16 -3.34 -3.99 -5.84
CA LEU A 16 -3.98 -4.80 -4.81
C LEU A 16 -3.80 -4.14 -3.43
N PRO A 17 -4.90 -3.92 -2.68
CA PRO A 17 -4.83 -3.42 -1.32
C PRO A 17 -4.24 -4.50 -0.41
N ILE A 18 -3.13 -4.17 0.26
CA ILE A 18 -2.43 -5.06 1.20
C ILE A 18 -2.76 -4.62 2.62
N SER A 19 -2.94 -5.56 3.55
CA SER A 19 -3.24 -5.20 4.93
C SER A 19 -2.06 -4.45 5.55
N ALA A 20 -2.36 -3.32 6.18
CA ALA A 20 -1.41 -2.57 6.99
C ALA A 20 -0.78 -3.44 8.09
N THR A 21 -1.57 -4.35 8.69
CA THR A 21 -1.09 -5.27 9.72
C THR A 21 -0.09 -6.27 9.16
N ASP A 22 -0.36 -6.81 7.97
CA ASP A 22 0.52 -7.80 7.33
C ASP A 22 1.84 -7.15 6.88
N LEU A 23 1.82 -5.90 6.42
CA LEU A 23 3.03 -5.12 6.09
C LEU A 23 3.91 -4.88 7.32
N VAL A 24 3.28 -4.61 8.47
CA VAL A 24 4.00 -4.45 9.74
C VAL A 24 4.57 -5.79 10.20
N ALA A 25 3.79 -6.87 10.11
CA ALA A 25 4.22 -8.20 10.51
C ALA A 25 5.40 -8.72 9.64
N ALA A 26 5.37 -8.43 8.34
CA ALA A 26 6.43 -8.77 7.40
C ALA A 26 7.64 -7.79 7.44
N GLY A 27 7.58 -6.73 8.25
CA GLY A 27 8.70 -5.80 8.44
C GLY A 27 8.90 -4.78 7.31
N TYR A 28 7.99 -4.68 6.34
CA TYR A 28 8.07 -3.69 5.26
C TYR A 28 7.87 -2.26 5.76
N VAL A 29 7.04 -2.08 6.80
CA VAL A 29 6.69 -0.77 7.35
C VAL A 29 6.59 -0.85 8.88
N SER A 30 7.14 0.12 9.60
CA SER A 30 6.98 0.18 11.07
C SER A 30 5.58 0.68 11.46
N ARG A 31 5.07 0.28 12.64
CA ARG A 31 3.79 0.82 13.17
C ARG A 31 3.80 2.35 13.24
N THR A 32 4.94 2.93 13.63
CA THR A 32 5.11 4.39 13.72
C THR A 32 5.02 5.06 12.35
N THR A 33 5.64 4.47 11.33
CA THR A 33 5.55 4.94 9.94
C THR A 33 4.11 4.87 9.47
N LEU A 34 3.43 3.73 9.69
CA LEU A 34 2.04 3.56 9.29
C LEU A 34 1.10 4.57 9.96
N TRP A 35 1.33 4.87 11.25
CA TRP A 35 0.59 5.90 11.97
C TRP A 35 0.84 7.31 11.41
N ARG A 36 2.10 7.65 11.08
CA ARG A 36 2.43 8.93 10.42
C ARG A 36 1.75 9.07 9.07
N LEU A 37 1.76 8.01 8.27
CA LEU A 37 1.12 7.95 6.96
C LEU A 37 -0.40 8.13 7.05
N GLN A 38 -1.04 7.47 8.01
CA GLN A 38 -2.48 7.68 8.27
C GLN A 38 -2.78 9.14 8.67
N ARG A 39 -1.88 9.78 9.42
CA ARG A 39 -2.06 11.17 9.86
C ARG A 39 -1.76 12.19 8.75
N SER A 40 -0.91 11.86 7.78
CA SER A 40 -0.61 12.71 6.63
C SER A 40 -1.72 12.69 5.56
N GLY A 41 -2.85 12.04 5.83
CA GLY A 41 -3.96 11.94 4.88
C GLY A 41 -3.73 10.90 3.79
N MET A 42 -2.82 9.94 3.99
CA MET A 42 -2.64 8.82 3.06
C MET A 42 -3.98 8.10 2.86
N PRO A 43 -4.38 7.82 1.60
CA PRO A 43 -5.58 7.05 1.33
C PRO A 43 -5.44 5.64 1.93
N VAL A 44 -6.40 5.27 2.76
CA VAL A 44 -6.50 3.93 3.36
C VAL A 44 -7.85 3.32 3.07
N ILE A 45 -7.86 2.03 2.77
CA ILE A 45 -9.07 1.26 2.52
C ILE A 45 -9.43 0.52 3.81
N ARG A 46 -10.60 0.78 4.38
CA ARG A 46 -11.09 0.08 5.56
C ARG A 46 -12.09 -0.99 5.15
N ILE A 47 -11.81 -2.25 5.53
CA ILE A 47 -12.73 -3.37 5.33
C ILE A 47 -12.99 -3.97 6.73
N GLY A 48 -14.15 -3.65 7.30
CA GLY A 48 -14.47 -3.96 8.69
C GLY A 48 -13.48 -3.31 9.67
N LYS A 49 -12.82 -4.13 10.49
CA LYS A 49 -11.80 -3.68 11.45
C LYS A 49 -10.38 -3.63 10.87
N ARG A 50 -10.18 -4.07 9.63
CA ARG A 50 -8.86 -4.14 9.00
C ARG A 50 -8.63 -2.92 8.12
N VAL A 51 -7.40 -2.41 8.19
CA VAL A 51 -6.91 -1.33 7.34
C VAL A 51 -6.04 -1.94 6.26
N PHE A 52 -6.28 -1.50 5.03
CA PHE A 52 -5.53 -1.87 3.85
C PHE A 52 -4.96 -0.60 3.21
N VAL A 53 -3.81 -0.75 2.59
CA VAL A 53 -3.08 0.30 1.89
C VAL A 53 -2.63 -0.25 0.55
N LYS A 54 -2.61 0.60 -0.48
CA LYS A 54 -2.01 0.22 -1.76
C LYS A 54 -0.51 0.46 -1.71
N PHE A 55 0.25 -0.38 -2.39
CA PHE A 55 1.71 -0.28 -2.41
C PHE A 55 2.18 1.00 -3.15
N SER A 56 1.42 1.42 -4.17
CA SER A 56 1.60 2.69 -4.89
C SER A 56 1.55 3.90 -3.96
N ASP A 57 0.59 3.91 -3.03
CA ASP A 57 0.41 5.00 -2.08
C ASP A 57 1.55 5.04 -1.05
N LEU A 58 2.07 3.88 -0.62
CA LEU A 58 3.24 3.82 0.28
C LEU A 58 4.49 4.40 -0.39
N LYS A 59 4.73 4.06 -1.66
CA LYS A 59 5.86 4.59 -2.43
C LYS A 59 5.75 6.12 -2.59
N ASN A 60 4.56 6.61 -2.87
CA ASN A 60 4.31 8.05 -3.01
C ASN A 60 4.41 8.79 -1.67
N ALA A 61 3.99 8.17 -0.58
CA ALA A 61 4.01 8.80 0.74
C ALA A 61 5.41 8.84 1.38
N GLY A 62 6.30 7.89 1.04
CA GLY A 62 7.73 8.02 1.30
C GLY A 62 8.42 9.10 0.45
N SER A 63 7.73 9.61 -0.57
CA SER A 63 8.18 10.66 -1.49
C SER A 63 7.51 12.01 -1.25
N SER A 64 6.80 12.20 -0.12
CA SER A 64 6.08 13.45 0.13
C SER A 64 7.06 14.64 0.19
N PRO A 65 6.77 15.75 -0.52
CA PRO A 65 7.73 16.82 -0.78
C PRO A 65 7.93 17.73 0.43
N SER A 66 9.13 18.29 0.51
CA SER A 66 9.58 19.35 1.41
C SER A 66 8.64 20.56 1.47
#